data_AF-A0A7I8VM62-F1
#
_entry.id   AF-A0A7I8VM62-F1
#
_cell.length_a   1.000
_cell.length_b   1.000
_cell.length_c   1.000
_cell.angle_alpha   90.00
_cell.angle_beta   90.00
_cell.angle_gamma   90.00
#
_symmetry.space_group_name_H-M   'P 1'
#
loop_
_entity.id
_entity.type
_entity.pdbx_description
1 polymer ?
#
loop_
_entity_poly.entity_id
_entity_poly.type
_entity_poly.pdbx_seq_one_letter_code
_entity_poly.pdbx_strand_id
1 'polypeptide(L)'
;MPKESKSSATIRRRKRKSVGIHTPSGKKDQPDEPYDSNFEDVEVKTEPMTSGPLALQRLFKSEWTLFLGLLAFRCINALMIQTFYVPDEYWQSLEVSHNMAFGYGYLTWEWKAGLRGYSYPTLFAALYKILAIFKLDYRIFLIKLPRILQAIFAALCDLYLYKFSSKIANQNVAKWSLLCQLTCWFTFYCYTRTLTNSMETVLSTMALFYFPWPGKPKKAHWKYLTLVGMAIVIRPTAAIMWAPLVLWHFFFNRSVVFRILKTFAERVFIVLTLSSIVDRIFYGKWENVQYNFLKQNVLNNIGSFYGSHSWHWYITQGLPVVLGSQTIALVLGLRKCQERICIFLVVWTIFILSLLDHKEFRFLLPIVPLSMHICASYLNQLTENTSEKDDNKSVKSKYSTTQLIVIFLIATNLPIALYTCLLHQRGTIDVMKFISNDNQKTLNDTRVLFLMPCHSTPYYSYMHRNISMRFLTCEPNLTGISNYTDEAEIFYQNPISWISENLNTTENEHMPTHLIMFSTLERVIFNSISQLSFKKCAKFFHSHFAEGRVGKYVVVYCKN
;
A
#
# COMPACT_ATOMS: atom_id res chain seq x y z
N MET A 1 22.55 -83.74 20.82
CA MET A 1 21.60 -82.61 20.88
C MET A 1 22.39 -81.31 20.88
N PRO A 2 21.93 -80.23 20.24
CA PRO A 2 21.07 -80.11 19.05
C PRO A 2 21.82 -79.40 17.87
N LYS A 3 21.62 -79.81 16.61
CA LYS A 3 20.84 -79.11 15.54
C LYS A 3 21.50 -77.80 15.00
N GLU A 4 21.45 -77.46 13.70
CA GLU A 4 20.57 -77.91 12.63
C GLU A 4 21.21 -77.82 11.21
N SER A 5 20.78 -78.75 10.36
CA SER A 5 20.85 -78.84 8.89
C SER A 5 20.31 -77.60 8.14
N LYS A 6 20.54 -77.29 6.85
CA LYS A 6 20.49 -78.09 5.59
C LYS A 6 21.34 -77.39 4.49
N SER A 7 22.15 -78.08 3.70
CA SER A 7 21.88 -78.78 2.41
C SER A 7 21.92 -77.93 1.12
N SER A 8 22.97 -78.20 0.33
CA SER A 8 23.01 -78.41 -1.13
C SER A 8 22.81 -77.27 -2.15
N ALA A 9 23.70 -77.27 -3.15
CA ALA A 9 23.73 -76.40 -4.33
C ALA A 9 23.00 -77.01 -5.55
N THR A 10 22.86 -76.25 -6.66
CA THR A 10 23.40 -76.63 -7.99
C THR A 10 23.31 -75.51 -9.07
N ILE A 11 24.47 -74.91 -9.38
CA ILE A 11 25.08 -74.62 -10.70
C ILE A 11 24.19 -74.45 -11.97
N ARG A 12 24.39 -73.33 -12.71
CA ARG A 12 24.64 -73.13 -14.19
C ARG A 12 24.09 -71.73 -14.64
N ARG A 13 24.51 -70.98 -15.68
CA ARG A 13 25.63 -70.90 -16.69
C ARG A 13 25.48 -69.53 -17.44
N ARG A 14 26.40 -68.89 -18.19
CA ARG A 14 27.86 -69.02 -18.47
C ARG A 14 28.42 -67.74 -19.18
N LYS A 15 29.42 -67.05 -18.61
CA LYS A 15 30.44 -66.15 -19.26
C LYS A 15 30.03 -64.88 -20.06
N ARG A 16 30.72 -63.77 -19.71
CA ARG A 16 30.98 -62.55 -20.52
C ARG A 16 31.68 -62.84 -21.87
N LYS A 17 31.53 -61.91 -22.83
CA LYS A 17 32.63 -61.41 -23.68
C LYS A 17 32.50 -59.88 -23.90
N SER A 18 33.64 -59.19 -23.86
CA SER A 18 33.89 -57.80 -24.28
C SER A 18 34.34 -57.80 -25.76
N VAL A 19 34.67 -56.71 -26.49
CA VAL A 19 35.03 -55.28 -26.25
C VAL A 19 34.48 -54.46 -27.44
N GLY A 20 34.27 -53.14 -27.28
CA GLY A 20 34.15 -52.22 -28.41
C GLY A 20 34.26 -50.75 -27.97
N ILE A 21 35.38 -50.08 -28.26
CA ILE A 21 35.60 -48.65 -27.98
C ILE A 21 35.63 -47.90 -29.30
N HIS A 22 34.77 -46.89 -29.45
CA HIS A 22 35.03 -45.72 -30.30
C HIS A 22 34.22 -44.52 -29.79
N THR A 23 34.86 -43.35 -29.79
CA THR A 23 34.27 -42.05 -29.42
C THR A 23 33.95 -41.25 -30.72
N PRO A 24 33.56 -39.96 -30.68
CA PRO A 24 32.17 -39.57 -30.96
C PRO A 24 32.01 -38.83 -32.30
N SER A 25 30.81 -38.86 -32.90
CA SER A 25 30.46 -37.94 -33.99
C SER A 25 28.98 -37.59 -34.01
N GLY A 26 28.66 -36.39 -34.52
CA GLY A 26 27.32 -36.03 -34.98
C GLY A 26 26.31 -35.55 -33.93
N LYS A 27 26.51 -34.37 -33.34
CA LYS A 27 25.36 -33.51 -33.08
C LYS A 27 24.85 -33.04 -34.44
N LYS A 28 23.71 -33.56 -34.88
CA LYS A 28 22.93 -32.94 -35.96
C LYS A 28 22.00 -31.90 -35.35
N ASP A 29 21.93 -30.75 -36.02
CA ASP A 29 21.00 -29.68 -35.69
C ASP A 29 19.56 -30.18 -35.79
N GLN A 30 18.76 -29.91 -34.77
CA GLN A 30 17.31 -29.88 -34.91
C GLN A 30 16.94 -28.45 -35.32
N PRO A 31 16.12 -28.25 -36.38
CA PRO A 31 15.77 -26.92 -36.84
C PRO A 31 14.91 -26.20 -35.81
N ASP A 32 15.06 -24.87 -35.76
CA ASP A 32 14.19 -24.00 -34.96
C ASP A 32 12.72 -24.24 -35.32
N GLU A 33 11.92 -24.74 -34.36
CA GLU A 33 10.47 -24.71 -34.50
C GLU A 33 9.99 -23.25 -34.55
N PRO A 34 9.13 -22.88 -35.52
CA PRO A 34 8.66 -21.51 -35.65
C PRO A 34 7.88 -21.10 -34.41
N TYR A 35 8.28 -19.97 -33.82
CA TYR A 35 7.69 -19.39 -32.62
C TYR A 35 6.24 -19.00 -32.88
N ASP A 36 5.30 -19.89 -32.51
CA ASP A 36 3.87 -19.60 -32.63
C ASP A 36 3.53 -18.35 -31.81
N SER A 37 2.98 -17.34 -32.50
CA SER A 37 2.57 -16.07 -31.91
C SER A 37 1.29 -16.19 -31.07
N ASN A 38 0.63 -17.35 -31.06
CA ASN A 38 -0.58 -17.62 -30.28
C ASN A 38 -0.26 -17.84 -28.80
N PHE A 39 0.07 -16.76 -28.09
CA PHE A 39 -0.05 -16.71 -26.64
C PHE A 39 -1.52 -16.68 -26.24
N GLU A 40 -2.17 -17.85 -26.22
CA GLU A 40 -3.45 -18.00 -25.52
C GLU A 40 -3.27 -17.56 -24.06
N ASP A 41 -4.03 -16.55 -23.64
CA ASP A 41 -4.07 -16.13 -22.24
C ASP A 41 -4.76 -17.25 -21.45
N VAL A 42 -3.98 -18.21 -20.94
CA VAL A 42 -4.48 -19.34 -20.14
C VAL A 42 -5.36 -18.79 -19.01
N GLU A 43 -6.66 -18.99 -19.16
CA GLU A 43 -7.69 -18.71 -18.18
C GLU A 43 -7.46 -19.64 -16.98
N VAL A 44 -7.44 -19.06 -15.78
CA VAL A 44 -7.41 -19.85 -14.56
C VAL A 44 -8.82 -20.37 -14.36
N LYS A 45 -9.10 -21.60 -14.83
CA LYS A 45 -10.40 -22.25 -14.64
C LYS A 45 -10.72 -22.29 -13.15
N THR A 46 -11.67 -21.45 -12.73
CA THR A 46 -12.27 -21.50 -11.40
C THR A 46 -13.17 -22.72 -11.34
N GLU A 47 -12.72 -23.79 -10.69
CA GLU A 47 -13.58 -24.96 -10.49
C GLU A 47 -14.74 -24.60 -9.55
N PRO A 48 -15.98 -25.00 -9.89
CA PRO A 48 -17.14 -24.65 -9.09
C PRO A 48 -17.04 -25.27 -7.70
N MET A 49 -17.19 -24.44 -6.67
CA MET A 49 -17.12 -24.89 -5.28
C MET A 49 -18.35 -25.73 -4.93
N THR A 50 -18.19 -27.05 -4.85
CA THR A 50 -19.30 -28.02 -4.66
C THR A 50 -19.87 -28.06 -3.24
N SER A 51 -19.17 -27.52 -2.24
CA SER A 51 -19.59 -27.51 -0.83
C SER A 51 -19.45 -26.12 -0.19
N GLY A 52 -20.40 -25.75 0.66
CA GLY A 52 -20.44 -24.47 1.38
C GLY A 52 -21.66 -23.60 1.07
N PRO A 53 -21.79 -22.40 1.68
CA PRO A 53 -22.93 -21.50 1.47
C PRO A 53 -23.12 -21.10 0.01
N LEU A 54 -24.36 -21.15 -0.48
CA LEU A 54 -24.76 -20.79 -1.85
C LEU A 54 -24.19 -19.44 -2.34
N ALA A 55 -24.06 -18.45 -1.45
CA ALA A 55 -23.47 -17.15 -1.79
C ALA A 55 -21.98 -17.27 -2.17
N LEU A 56 -21.19 -18.06 -1.43
CA LEU A 56 -19.77 -18.28 -1.74
C LEU A 56 -19.61 -19.14 -3.00
N GLN A 57 -20.47 -20.14 -3.22
CA GLN A 57 -20.47 -20.93 -4.45
C GLN A 57 -20.75 -20.06 -5.69
N ARG A 58 -21.67 -19.09 -5.58
CA ARG A 58 -21.94 -18.11 -6.65
C ARG A 58 -20.77 -17.15 -6.87
N LEU A 59 -20.10 -16.68 -5.82
CA LEU A 59 -18.95 -15.78 -5.92
C LEU A 59 -17.77 -16.42 -6.67
N PHE A 60 -17.40 -17.66 -6.31
CA PHE A 60 -16.30 -18.38 -6.94
C PHE A 60 -16.68 -19.09 -8.26
N LYS A 61 -17.86 -18.82 -8.84
CA LYS A 61 -18.31 -19.45 -10.09
C LYS A 61 -17.48 -19.02 -11.31
N SER A 62 -17.05 -17.75 -11.37
CA SER A 62 -16.15 -17.23 -12.40
C SER A 62 -15.27 -16.11 -11.84
N GLU A 63 -14.19 -15.75 -12.56
CA GLU A 63 -13.37 -14.60 -12.20
C GLU A 63 -14.19 -13.28 -12.16
N TRP A 64 -15.20 -13.14 -13.02
CA TRP A 64 -16.06 -11.95 -13.05
C TRP A 64 -17.00 -11.86 -11.84
N THR A 65 -17.62 -12.97 -11.42
CA THR A 65 -18.46 -12.96 -10.19
C THR A 65 -17.61 -12.71 -8.95
N LEU A 66 -16.39 -13.23 -8.92
CA LEU A 66 -15.43 -12.96 -7.84
C LEU A 66 -15.02 -11.49 -7.83
N PHE A 67 -14.65 -10.93 -8.98
CA PHE A 67 -14.29 -9.51 -9.10
C PHE A 67 -15.41 -8.57 -8.66
N LEU A 68 -16.65 -8.80 -9.09
CA LEU A 68 -17.80 -7.97 -8.69
C LEU A 68 -18.05 -8.04 -7.16
N GLY A 69 -17.89 -9.21 -6.54
CA GLY A 69 -17.97 -9.34 -5.08
C GLY A 69 -16.87 -8.60 -4.33
N LEU A 70 -15.63 -8.69 -4.82
CA LEU A 70 -14.47 -7.96 -4.28
C LEU A 70 -14.62 -6.44 -4.46
N LEU A 71 -15.12 -6.00 -5.62
CA LEU A 71 -15.40 -4.60 -5.90
C LEU A 71 -16.49 -4.06 -4.97
N ALA A 72 -17.59 -4.78 -4.79
CA ALA A 72 -18.64 -4.39 -3.84
C ALA A 72 -18.09 -4.26 -2.41
N PHE A 73 -17.30 -5.24 -1.96
CA PHE A 73 -16.64 -5.20 -0.64
C PHE A 73 -15.70 -3.99 -0.50
N ARG A 74 -14.83 -3.74 -1.49
CA ARG A 74 -13.87 -2.61 -1.45
C ARG A 74 -14.57 -1.25 -1.59
N CYS A 75 -15.67 -1.14 -2.33
CA CYS A 75 -16.47 0.08 -2.40
C CYS A 75 -17.16 0.38 -1.06
N ILE A 76 -17.75 -0.63 -0.39
CA ILE A 76 -18.31 -0.48 0.95
C ILE A 76 -17.22 0.00 1.93
N ASN A 77 -16.07 -0.68 1.94
CA ASN A 77 -14.90 -0.29 2.72
C ASN A 77 -14.47 1.18 2.47
N ALA A 78 -14.30 1.58 1.21
CA ALA A 78 -13.91 2.95 0.83
C ALA A 78 -14.88 4.02 1.34
N LEU A 79 -16.19 3.72 1.31
CA LEU A 79 -17.24 4.61 1.82
C LEU A 79 -17.24 4.69 3.36
N MET A 80 -16.92 3.57 4.04
CA MET A 80 -16.80 3.50 5.50
C MET A 80 -15.64 4.32 6.06
N ILE A 81 -14.57 4.59 5.30
CA ILE A 81 -13.46 5.42 5.80
C ILE A 81 -13.95 6.87 6.03
N GLN A 82 -13.86 7.33 7.27
CA GLN A 82 -14.21 8.67 7.75
C GLN A 82 -13.04 9.38 8.45
N THR A 83 -11.86 8.75 8.47
CA THR A 83 -10.70 9.15 9.28
C THR A 83 -9.51 9.59 8.43
N PHE A 84 -8.59 10.34 9.04
CA PHE A 84 -7.25 10.60 8.53
C PHE A 84 -6.31 9.41 8.82
N TYR A 85 -5.17 9.31 8.14
CA TYR A 85 -4.11 8.36 8.49
C TYR A 85 -2.72 9.00 8.46
N VAL A 86 -2.27 9.43 7.27
CA VAL A 86 -0.95 10.05 7.06
C VAL A 86 -1.07 11.20 6.05
N PRO A 87 -0.20 12.22 6.14
CA PRO A 87 -0.14 13.32 5.18
C PRO A 87 -0.18 12.89 3.70
N ASP A 88 0.59 11.86 3.33
CA ASP A 88 0.70 11.37 1.94
C ASP A 88 -0.64 10.96 1.30
N GLU A 89 -1.68 10.64 2.08
CA GLU A 89 -3.03 10.38 1.55
C GLU A 89 -3.60 11.59 0.79
N TYR A 90 -3.15 12.80 1.11
CA TYR A 90 -3.63 14.05 0.52
C TYR A 90 -2.50 14.85 -0.13
N TRP A 91 -1.39 15.07 0.60
CA TRP A 91 -0.31 15.98 0.20
C TRP A 91 0.64 15.38 -0.86
N GLN A 92 0.53 14.08 -1.16
CA GLN A 92 1.20 13.43 -2.31
C GLN A 92 0.22 12.89 -3.36
N SER A 93 -1.08 13.16 -3.23
CA SER A 93 -2.09 12.76 -4.21
C SER A 93 -3.21 13.79 -4.34
N LEU A 94 -4.21 13.81 -3.46
CA LEU A 94 -5.46 14.55 -3.67
C LEU A 94 -5.30 16.08 -3.71
N GLU A 95 -4.46 16.67 -2.86
CA GLU A 95 -4.21 18.11 -2.84
C GLU A 95 -3.48 18.58 -4.10
N VAL A 96 -2.49 17.78 -4.53
CA VAL A 96 -1.73 17.99 -5.76
C VAL A 96 -2.65 17.86 -6.98
N SER A 97 -3.50 16.84 -6.97
CA SER A 97 -4.49 16.57 -8.02
C SER A 97 -5.54 17.68 -8.14
N HIS A 98 -5.94 18.24 -6.99
CA HIS A 98 -6.81 19.41 -6.92
C HIS A 98 -6.13 20.64 -7.55
N ASN A 99 -4.88 20.92 -7.17
CA ASN A 99 -4.09 22.00 -7.76
C ASN A 99 -3.95 21.84 -9.29
N MET A 100 -3.65 20.64 -9.79
CA MET A 100 -3.56 20.33 -11.22
C MET A 100 -4.88 20.55 -11.97
N ALA A 101 -6.03 20.21 -11.37
CA ALA A 101 -7.33 20.28 -12.02
C ALA A 101 -7.94 21.69 -12.01
N PHE A 102 -7.78 22.42 -10.91
CA PHE A 102 -8.48 23.68 -10.62
C PHE A 102 -7.56 24.92 -10.60
N GLY A 103 -6.24 24.77 -10.62
CA GLY A 103 -5.28 25.86 -10.62
C GLY A 103 -5.01 26.52 -9.24
N TYR A 104 -5.64 26.01 -8.17
CA TYR A 104 -5.40 26.47 -6.80
C TYR A 104 -5.30 25.28 -5.81
N GLY A 105 -4.53 25.47 -4.76
CA GLY A 105 -4.13 24.42 -3.81
C GLY A 105 -2.73 24.71 -3.25
N TYR A 106 -2.20 23.80 -2.43
CA TYR A 106 -0.83 23.92 -1.91
C TYR A 106 0.07 22.78 -2.37
N LEU A 107 1.25 23.13 -2.90
CA LEU A 107 2.31 22.19 -3.23
C LEU A 107 3.39 22.24 -2.15
N THR A 108 3.68 21.09 -1.53
CA THR A 108 4.74 20.98 -0.51
C THR A 108 6.13 21.23 -1.11
N TRP A 109 7.11 21.46 -0.23
CA TRP A 109 8.51 21.62 -0.62
C TRP A 109 9.02 20.47 -1.50
N GLU A 110 8.50 19.24 -1.31
CA GLU A 110 8.87 18.06 -2.11
C GLU A 110 8.55 18.24 -3.60
N TRP A 111 7.40 18.85 -3.90
CA TRP A 111 7.00 19.21 -5.25
C TRP A 111 7.84 20.38 -5.74
N LYS A 112 7.99 21.46 -4.96
CA LYS A 112 8.85 22.61 -5.34
C LYS A 112 10.29 22.18 -5.70
N ALA A 113 10.81 21.15 -5.02
CA ALA A 113 12.15 20.57 -5.22
C ALA A 113 12.23 19.47 -6.29
N GLY A 114 11.14 19.14 -6.99
CA GLY A 114 11.14 18.14 -8.06
C GLY A 114 11.36 16.69 -7.58
N LEU A 115 10.91 16.34 -6.37
CA LEU A 115 11.13 15.02 -5.74
C LEU A 115 9.98 14.04 -5.91
N ARG A 116 8.81 14.51 -6.34
CA ARG A 116 7.60 13.71 -6.52
C ARG A 116 7.13 13.77 -7.97
N GLY A 117 6.63 12.65 -8.47
CA GLY A 117 6.19 12.52 -9.86
C GLY A 117 4.68 12.73 -9.98
N TYR A 118 4.25 13.48 -10.99
CA TYR A 118 2.83 13.79 -11.22
C TYR A 118 2.03 12.60 -11.77
N SER A 119 2.71 11.53 -12.25
CA SER A 119 2.09 10.32 -12.80
C SER A 119 0.96 9.70 -11.94
N TYR A 120 1.09 9.68 -10.62
CA TYR A 120 0.02 9.17 -9.73
C TYR A 120 -1.10 10.20 -9.47
N PRO A 121 -0.80 11.46 -9.10
CA PRO A 121 -1.80 12.54 -9.07
C PRO A 121 -2.63 12.70 -10.35
N THR A 122 -2.04 12.51 -11.54
CA THR A 122 -2.75 12.64 -12.83
C THR A 122 -4.01 11.79 -12.90
N LEU A 123 -4.05 10.61 -12.25
CA LEU A 123 -5.23 9.74 -12.20
C LEU A 123 -6.43 10.44 -11.53
N PHE A 124 -6.20 11.14 -10.41
CA PHE A 124 -7.27 11.85 -9.70
C PHE A 124 -7.51 13.25 -10.29
N ALA A 125 -6.47 13.90 -10.83
CA ALA A 125 -6.60 15.18 -11.53
C ALA A 125 -7.49 15.05 -12.77
N ALA A 126 -7.34 13.96 -13.54
CA ALA A 126 -8.22 13.65 -14.67
C ALA A 126 -9.68 13.44 -14.22
N LEU A 127 -9.90 12.68 -13.15
CA LEU A 127 -11.22 12.49 -12.54
C LEU A 127 -11.85 13.83 -12.10
N TYR A 128 -11.08 14.68 -11.40
CA TYR A 128 -11.52 16.01 -11.00
C TYR A 128 -11.82 16.92 -12.18
N LYS A 129 -11.00 16.88 -13.25
CA LYS A 129 -11.22 17.70 -14.44
C LYS A 129 -12.47 17.27 -15.22
N ILE A 130 -12.75 15.96 -15.30
CA ILE A 130 -14.00 15.44 -15.85
C ILE A 130 -15.20 15.98 -15.06
N LEU A 131 -15.17 15.90 -13.72
CA LEU A 131 -16.24 16.44 -12.87
C LEU A 131 -16.44 17.94 -13.10
N ALA A 132 -15.36 18.73 -13.15
CA ALA A 132 -15.41 20.17 -13.41
C ALA A 132 -16.00 20.53 -14.79
N ILE A 133 -15.65 19.78 -15.84
CA ILE A 133 -16.20 19.97 -17.20
C ILE A 133 -17.72 19.78 -17.20
N PHE A 134 -18.23 18.79 -16.46
CA PHE A 134 -19.67 18.53 -16.32
C PHE A 134 -20.36 19.33 -15.21
N LYS A 135 -19.64 20.22 -14.49
CA LYS A 135 -20.14 20.98 -13.32
C LYS A 135 -20.67 20.07 -12.19
N LEU A 136 -20.03 18.91 -12.03
CA LEU A 136 -20.28 17.90 -10.99
C LEU A 136 -19.15 17.85 -9.94
N ASP A 137 -18.31 18.88 -9.87
CA ASP A 137 -17.22 19.06 -8.92
C ASP A 137 -17.68 19.36 -7.47
N TYR A 138 -18.83 18.81 -7.08
CA TYR A 138 -19.31 18.87 -5.70
C TYR A 138 -18.30 18.23 -4.75
N ARG A 139 -18.03 18.93 -3.64
CA ARG A 139 -17.11 18.51 -2.55
C ARG A 139 -17.22 17.04 -2.16
N ILE A 140 -18.44 16.49 -2.08
CA ILE A 140 -18.66 15.07 -1.74
C ILE A 140 -18.12 14.10 -2.80
N PHE A 141 -18.22 14.43 -4.08
CA PHE A 141 -17.69 13.62 -5.18
C PHE A 141 -16.17 13.72 -5.25
N LEU A 142 -15.58 14.91 -5.05
CA LEU A 142 -14.13 15.09 -4.96
C LEU A 142 -13.50 14.30 -3.79
N ILE A 143 -14.22 14.17 -2.68
CA ILE A 143 -13.79 13.36 -1.51
C ILE A 143 -13.98 11.85 -1.73
N LYS A 144 -15.13 11.42 -2.27
CA LYS A 144 -15.48 9.99 -2.30
C LYS A 144 -15.06 9.26 -3.58
N LEU A 145 -15.10 9.88 -4.76
CA LEU A 145 -14.77 9.20 -6.02
C LEU A 145 -13.30 8.75 -6.12
N PRO A 146 -12.28 9.49 -5.64
CA PRO A 146 -10.91 8.97 -5.59
C PRO A 146 -10.75 7.69 -4.77
N ARG A 147 -11.53 7.55 -3.69
CA ARG A 147 -11.54 6.34 -2.85
C ARG A 147 -12.30 5.18 -3.52
N ILE A 148 -13.34 5.46 -4.31
CA ILE A 148 -13.98 4.45 -5.17
C ILE A 148 -13.05 3.99 -6.30
N LEU A 149 -12.27 4.91 -6.89
CA LEU A 149 -11.22 4.55 -7.85
C LEU A 149 -10.16 3.64 -7.22
N GLN A 150 -9.71 3.95 -5.99
CA GLN A 150 -8.84 3.05 -5.22
C GLN A 150 -9.52 1.73 -4.83
N ALA A 151 -10.84 1.70 -4.61
CA ALA A 151 -11.56 0.44 -4.40
C ALA A 151 -11.51 -0.49 -5.61
N ILE A 152 -11.54 0.05 -6.84
CA ILE A 152 -11.34 -0.74 -8.07
C ILE A 152 -9.94 -1.35 -8.09
N PHE A 153 -8.90 -0.55 -7.83
CA PHE A 153 -7.52 -1.03 -7.77
C PHE A 153 -7.31 -2.06 -6.64
N ALA A 154 -7.89 -1.85 -5.46
CA ALA A 154 -7.86 -2.79 -4.35
C ALA A 154 -8.54 -4.13 -4.69
N ALA A 155 -9.70 -4.10 -5.35
CA ALA A 155 -10.41 -5.30 -5.80
C ALA A 155 -9.64 -6.07 -6.88
N LEU A 156 -8.94 -5.35 -7.78
CA LEU A 156 -7.98 -5.95 -8.70
C LEU A 156 -6.82 -6.60 -7.94
N CYS A 157 -6.23 -5.93 -6.94
CA CYS A 157 -5.16 -6.51 -6.12
C CYS A 157 -5.60 -7.83 -5.45
N ASP A 158 -6.80 -7.86 -4.87
CA ASP A 158 -7.37 -9.05 -4.23
C ASP A 158 -7.60 -10.19 -5.25
N LEU A 159 -8.15 -9.88 -6.44
CA LEU A 159 -8.34 -10.85 -7.53
C LEU A 159 -7.00 -11.40 -8.03
N TYR A 160 -6.00 -10.53 -8.24
CA TYR A 160 -4.69 -10.94 -8.72
C TYR A 160 -3.89 -11.70 -7.65
N LEU A 161 -4.10 -11.46 -6.35
CA LEU A 161 -3.58 -12.31 -5.28
C LEU A 161 -4.17 -13.71 -5.31
N TYR A 162 -5.50 -13.83 -5.51
CA TYR A 162 -6.16 -15.13 -5.69
C TYR A 162 -5.58 -15.87 -6.91
N LYS A 163 -5.51 -15.20 -8.07
CA LYS A 163 -4.96 -15.78 -9.31
C LYS A 163 -3.47 -16.13 -9.18
N PHE A 164 -2.68 -15.31 -8.49
CA PHE A 164 -1.26 -15.58 -8.19
C PHE A 164 -1.10 -16.83 -7.32
N SER A 165 -1.78 -16.88 -6.17
CA SER A 165 -1.71 -18.02 -5.25
C SER A 165 -2.21 -19.32 -5.88
N SER A 166 -3.26 -19.25 -6.71
CA SER A 166 -3.76 -20.39 -7.47
C SER A 166 -2.77 -20.86 -8.54
N LYS A 167 -2.02 -19.94 -9.17
CA LYS A 167 -1.00 -20.27 -10.18
C LYS A 167 0.20 -20.98 -9.55
N ILE A 168 0.72 -20.47 -8.43
CA ILE A 168 1.97 -21.01 -7.85
C ILE A 168 1.72 -22.23 -6.95
N ALA A 169 0.68 -22.20 -6.11
CA ALA A 169 0.28 -23.30 -5.23
C ALA A 169 -0.95 -24.03 -5.78
N ASN A 170 -2.12 -23.88 -5.13
CA ASN A 170 -3.39 -24.50 -5.49
C ASN A 170 -4.60 -23.61 -5.13
N GLN A 171 -5.81 -24.01 -5.54
CA GLN A 171 -7.03 -23.22 -5.31
C GLN A 171 -7.40 -23.03 -3.83
N ASN A 172 -7.10 -23.97 -2.94
CA ASN A 172 -7.46 -23.85 -1.53
C ASN A 172 -6.53 -22.86 -0.82
N VAL A 173 -5.23 -22.90 -1.11
CA VAL A 173 -4.27 -21.84 -0.72
C VAL A 173 -4.69 -20.49 -1.30
N ALA A 174 -5.23 -20.44 -2.53
CA ALA A 174 -5.76 -19.19 -3.09
C ALA A 174 -6.97 -18.63 -2.32
N LYS A 175 -7.93 -19.49 -1.95
CA LYS A 175 -9.10 -19.12 -1.11
C LYS A 175 -8.66 -18.62 0.26
N TRP A 176 -7.71 -19.31 0.90
CA TRP A 176 -7.12 -18.88 2.18
C TRP A 176 -6.35 -17.57 2.06
N SER A 177 -5.58 -17.37 0.98
CA SER A 177 -4.81 -16.14 0.74
C SER A 177 -5.75 -14.94 0.64
N LEU A 178 -6.84 -15.10 -0.12
CA LEU A 178 -7.87 -14.08 -0.25
C LEU A 178 -8.61 -13.82 1.07
N LEU A 179 -8.94 -14.86 1.83
CA LEU A 179 -9.57 -14.69 3.14
C LEU A 179 -8.67 -13.93 4.12
N CYS A 180 -7.37 -14.28 4.22
CA CYS A 180 -6.42 -13.55 5.05
C CYS A 180 -6.30 -12.08 4.59
N GLN A 181 -6.20 -11.86 3.28
CA GLN A 181 -6.13 -10.53 2.67
C GLN A 181 -7.36 -9.65 2.96
N LEU A 182 -8.57 -10.22 2.96
CA LEU A 182 -9.83 -9.50 3.22
C LEU A 182 -10.11 -9.30 4.72
N THR A 183 -9.58 -10.19 5.58
CA THR A 183 -9.72 -10.11 7.04
C THR A 183 -8.60 -9.35 7.73
N CYS A 184 -7.48 -9.06 7.07
CA CYS A 184 -6.40 -8.26 7.62
C CYS A 184 -6.88 -6.81 7.88
N TRP A 185 -6.74 -6.34 9.13
CA TRP A 185 -7.23 -5.01 9.49
C TRP A 185 -6.51 -3.87 8.74
N PHE A 186 -5.21 -4.05 8.45
CA PHE A 186 -4.39 -3.01 7.84
C PHE A 186 -4.64 -2.88 6.33
N THR A 187 -4.90 -3.99 5.63
CA THR A 187 -5.36 -3.93 4.22
C THR A 187 -6.75 -3.28 4.14
N PHE A 188 -7.64 -3.60 5.10
CA PHE A 188 -8.95 -2.95 5.21
C PHE A 188 -8.81 -1.43 5.45
N TYR A 189 -7.82 -1.02 6.25
CA TYR A 189 -7.58 0.40 6.58
C TYR A 189 -6.87 1.20 5.47
N CYS A 190 -5.98 0.59 4.68
CA CYS A 190 -5.09 1.29 3.77
C CYS A 190 -5.41 1.15 2.27
N TYR A 191 -5.92 0.02 1.79
CA TYR A 191 -5.93 -0.28 0.34
C TYR A 191 -6.83 0.67 -0.47
N THR A 192 -7.88 1.21 0.14
CA THR A 192 -8.82 2.14 -0.48
C THR A 192 -8.48 3.62 -0.24
N ARG A 193 -7.38 3.89 0.49
CA ARG A 193 -6.81 5.24 0.63
C ARG A 193 -5.90 5.55 -0.55
N THR A 194 -5.76 6.83 -0.85
CA THR A 194 -5.04 7.42 -1.98
C THR A 194 -3.51 7.48 -1.74
N LEU A 195 -2.95 6.37 -1.27
CA LEU A 195 -1.53 6.19 -0.95
C LEU A 195 -0.76 5.57 -2.14
N THR A 196 0.42 6.11 -2.43
CA THR A 196 1.34 5.51 -3.41
C THR A 196 1.74 4.07 -3.06
N ASN A 197 1.85 3.74 -1.77
CA ASN A 197 2.09 2.36 -1.29
C ASN A 197 0.96 1.38 -1.67
N SER A 198 -0.30 1.83 -1.67
CA SER A 198 -1.42 0.98 -2.09
C SER A 198 -1.30 0.65 -3.58
N MET A 199 -0.97 1.65 -4.41
CA MET A 199 -0.78 1.44 -5.86
C MET A 199 0.48 0.61 -6.18
N GLU A 200 1.60 0.83 -5.47
CA GLU A 200 2.81 -0.01 -5.50
C GLU A 200 2.47 -1.48 -5.23
N THR A 201 1.59 -1.74 -4.26
CA THR A 201 1.13 -3.08 -3.88
C THR A 201 0.22 -3.70 -4.93
N VAL A 202 -0.72 -2.94 -5.49
CA VAL A 202 -1.62 -3.39 -6.58
C VAL A 202 -0.79 -3.82 -7.79
N LEU A 203 0.07 -2.94 -8.29
CA LEU A 203 0.91 -3.20 -9.46
C LEU A 203 1.88 -4.37 -9.23
N SER A 204 2.48 -4.45 -8.04
CA SER A 204 3.33 -5.57 -7.65
C SER A 204 2.57 -6.90 -7.60
N THR A 205 1.35 -6.93 -7.07
CA THR A 205 0.54 -8.16 -7.01
C THR A 205 0.14 -8.64 -8.41
N MET A 206 -0.26 -7.70 -9.28
CA MET A 206 -0.54 -8.01 -10.69
C MET A 206 0.72 -8.52 -11.41
N ALA A 207 1.88 -7.90 -11.17
CA ALA A 207 3.15 -8.34 -11.75
C ALA A 207 3.58 -9.72 -11.25
N LEU A 208 3.37 -10.06 -9.97
CA LEU A 208 3.63 -11.40 -9.41
C LEU A 208 2.81 -12.49 -10.13
N PHE A 209 1.56 -12.22 -10.52
CA PHE A 209 0.79 -13.18 -11.34
C PHE A 209 1.35 -13.35 -12.76
N TYR A 210 1.76 -12.26 -13.41
CA TYR A 210 2.34 -12.31 -14.77
C TYR A 210 3.79 -12.80 -14.81
N PHE A 211 4.49 -12.83 -13.68
CA PHE A 211 5.86 -13.31 -13.58
C PHE A 211 6.00 -14.78 -14.07
N PRO A 212 7.07 -15.11 -14.82
CA PRO A 212 7.31 -16.46 -15.35
C PRO A 212 7.94 -17.37 -14.29
N TRP A 213 7.11 -17.84 -13.35
CA TRP A 213 7.49 -18.79 -12.30
C TRP A 213 8.02 -20.13 -12.84
N PRO A 214 8.98 -20.78 -12.16
CA PRO A 214 9.48 -22.11 -12.53
C PRO A 214 8.34 -23.14 -12.67
N GLY A 215 8.38 -23.96 -13.73
CA GLY A 215 7.43 -25.06 -13.92
C GLY A 215 5.96 -24.64 -14.12
N LYS A 216 5.67 -23.35 -14.33
CA LYS A 216 4.31 -22.83 -14.59
C LYS A 216 4.22 -22.26 -16.02
N PRO A 217 3.02 -22.15 -16.61
CA PRO A 217 2.84 -21.54 -17.92
C PRO A 217 3.46 -20.15 -18.02
N LYS A 218 4.33 -19.95 -19.01
CA LYS A 218 5.00 -18.68 -19.27
C LYS A 218 3.99 -17.69 -19.83
N LYS A 219 3.82 -16.54 -19.18
CA LYS A 219 3.06 -15.40 -19.72
C LYS A 219 4.02 -14.41 -20.37
N ALA A 220 3.51 -13.59 -21.29
CA ALA A 220 4.31 -12.64 -22.05
C ALA A 220 5.10 -11.69 -21.11
N HIS A 221 6.44 -11.69 -21.24
CA HIS A 221 7.34 -10.97 -20.34
C HIS A 221 7.03 -9.48 -20.21
N TRP A 222 6.54 -8.86 -21.28
CA TRP A 222 6.21 -7.42 -21.29
C TRP A 222 5.13 -7.06 -20.27
N LYS A 223 4.18 -7.95 -19.95
CA LYS A 223 3.07 -7.65 -19.00
C LYS A 223 3.63 -7.36 -17.60
N TYR A 224 4.44 -8.26 -17.04
CA TYR A 224 5.01 -8.04 -15.71
C TYR A 224 6.05 -6.90 -15.72
N LEU A 225 6.89 -6.80 -16.76
CA LEU A 225 7.90 -5.76 -16.89
C LEU A 225 7.30 -4.34 -16.93
N THR A 226 6.18 -4.16 -17.63
CA THR A 226 5.46 -2.88 -17.68
C THR A 226 4.90 -2.51 -16.30
N LEU A 227 4.28 -3.47 -15.60
CA LEU A 227 3.72 -3.25 -14.26
C LEU A 227 4.81 -2.93 -13.22
N VAL A 228 5.98 -3.57 -13.31
CA VAL A 228 7.15 -3.25 -12.45
C VAL A 228 7.70 -1.86 -12.75
N GLY A 229 7.83 -1.48 -14.03
CA GLY A 229 8.23 -0.13 -14.41
C GLY A 229 7.27 0.93 -13.88
N MET A 230 5.95 0.69 -13.98
CA MET A 230 4.92 1.56 -13.42
C MET A 230 5.01 1.66 -11.89
N ALA A 231 5.24 0.53 -11.21
CA ALA A 231 5.39 0.51 -9.75
C ALA A 231 6.60 1.35 -9.31
N ILE A 232 7.74 1.22 -9.99
CA ILE A 232 8.96 2.00 -9.71
C ILE A 232 8.74 3.50 -9.97
N VAL A 233 8.08 3.87 -11.08
CA VAL A 233 7.80 5.29 -11.39
C VAL A 233 6.88 5.93 -10.35
N ILE A 234 5.82 5.24 -9.92
CA ILE A 234 4.92 5.72 -8.87
C ILE A 234 5.64 5.74 -7.52
N ARG A 235 6.52 4.76 -7.27
CA ARG A 235 7.25 4.64 -6.02
C ARG A 235 8.58 3.87 -6.19
N PRO A 236 9.74 4.56 -6.10
CA PRO A 236 11.04 3.94 -6.34
C PRO A 236 11.37 2.75 -5.43
N THR A 237 10.77 2.68 -4.24
CA THR A 237 10.93 1.56 -3.30
C THR A 237 10.49 0.21 -3.86
N ALA A 238 9.64 0.17 -4.89
CA ALA A 238 9.24 -1.06 -5.58
C ALA A 238 10.45 -1.85 -6.11
N ALA A 239 11.53 -1.15 -6.46
CA ALA A 239 12.78 -1.77 -6.91
C ALA A 239 13.40 -2.71 -5.85
N ILE A 240 13.18 -2.45 -4.54
CA ILE A 240 13.70 -3.29 -3.45
C ILE A 240 13.16 -4.72 -3.58
N MET A 241 11.83 -4.86 -3.72
CA MET A 241 11.20 -6.18 -3.84
C MET A 241 11.46 -6.82 -5.21
N TRP A 242 11.50 -6.01 -6.28
CA TRP A 242 11.58 -6.53 -7.65
C TRP A 242 12.99 -6.84 -8.15
N ALA A 243 14.04 -6.17 -7.66
CA ALA A 243 15.40 -6.39 -8.13
C ALA A 243 15.85 -7.86 -8.04
N PRO A 244 15.64 -8.60 -6.92
CA PRO A 244 16.02 -10.01 -6.87
C PRO A 244 15.27 -10.90 -7.87
N LEU A 245 13.96 -10.68 -8.08
CA LEU A 245 13.17 -11.44 -9.06
C LEU A 245 13.60 -11.16 -10.51
N VAL A 246 13.87 -9.90 -10.82
CA VAL A 246 14.31 -9.47 -12.16
C VAL A 246 15.71 -10.01 -12.46
N LEU A 247 16.65 -9.88 -11.51
CA LEU A 247 17.99 -10.45 -11.62
C LEU A 247 17.95 -11.98 -11.75
N TRP A 248 17.17 -12.66 -10.91
CA TRP A 248 16.98 -14.11 -11.00
C TRP A 248 16.41 -14.54 -12.36
N HIS A 249 15.40 -13.82 -12.88
CA HIS A 249 14.84 -14.10 -14.20
C HIS A 249 15.88 -13.95 -15.34
N PHE A 250 16.77 -12.95 -15.26
CA PHE A 250 17.90 -12.82 -16.17
C PHE A 250 18.89 -13.99 -16.04
N PHE A 251 19.44 -14.25 -14.84
CA PHE A 251 20.52 -15.23 -14.67
C PHE A 251 20.16 -16.66 -15.07
N PHE A 252 18.91 -17.07 -14.86
CA PHE A 252 18.46 -18.45 -15.11
C PHE A 252 17.90 -18.70 -16.52
N ASN A 253 17.70 -17.67 -17.36
CA ASN A 253 17.17 -17.82 -18.72
C ASN A 253 18.17 -17.40 -19.81
N ARG A 254 19.43 -17.85 -19.70
CA ARG A 254 20.57 -17.40 -20.54
C ARG A 254 20.29 -17.31 -22.05
N SER A 255 19.59 -18.30 -22.63
CA SER A 255 19.23 -18.31 -24.06
C SER A 255 18.27 -17.20 -24.49
N VAL A 256 17.56 -16.57 -23.55
CA VAL A 256 16.54 -15.54 -23.80
C VAL A 256 16.93 -14.20 -23.16
N VAL A 257 18.09 -14.11 -22.47
CA VAL A 257 18.54 -12.89 -21.76
C VAL A 257 18.50 -11.66 -22.65
N PHE A 258 19.01 -11.72 -23.88
CA PHE A 258 18.99 -10.56 -24.78
C PHE A 258 17.57 -10.09 -25.10
N ARG A 259 16.63 -11.03 -25.31
CA ARG A 259 15.21 -10.71 -25.56
C ARG A 259 14.55 -10.12 -24.32
N ILE A 260 14.81 -10.67 -23.13
CA ILE A 260 14.28 -10.15 -21.86
C ILE A 260 14.87 -8.76 -21.57
N LEU A 261 16.17 -8.55 -21.80
CA LEU A 261 16.86 -7.28 -21.59
C LEU A 261 16.38 -6.21 -22.56
N LYS A 262 16.18 -6.56 -23.84
CA LYS A 262 15.53 -5.69 -24.84
C LYS A 262 14.13 -5.29 -24.39
N THR A 263 13.27 -6.26 -24.01
CA THR A 263 11.93 -5.97 -23.50
C THR A 263 11.97 -5.13 -22.22
N PHE A 264 12.91 -5.38 -21.30
CA PHE A 264 13.09 -4.59 -20.08
C PHE A 264 13.44 -3.14 -20.42
N ALA A 265 14.46 -2.92 -21.26
CA ALA A 265 14.87 -1.60 -21.71
C ALA A 265 13.74 -0.85 -22.42
N GLU A 266 13.03 -1.50 -23.35
CA GLU A 266 11.86 -0.93 -24.04
C GLU A 266 10.76 -0.51 -23.06
N ARG A 267 10.37 -1.36 -22.10
CA ARG A 267 9.27 -1.04 -21.17
C ARG A 267 9.67 -0.01 -20.12
N VAL A 268 10.90 -0.05 -19.61
CA VAL A 268 11.43 0.98 -18.72
C VAL A 268 11.51 2.32 -19.45
N PHE A 269 12.03 2.34 -20.68
CA PHE A 269 12.10 3.56 -21.49
C PHE A 269 10.72 4.17 -21.77
N ILE A 270 9.73 3.35 -22.18
CA ILE A 270 8.36 3.82 -22.42
C ILE A 270 7.76 4.43 -21.13
N VAL A 271 7.84 3.71 -20.00
CA VAL A 271 7.19 4.16 -18.75
C VAL A 271 7.89 5.39 -18.16
N LEU A 272 9.22 5.46 -18.22
CA LEU A 272 9.96 6.67 -17.82
C LEU A 272 9.66 7.86 -18.74
N THR A 273 9.65 7.66 -20.06
CA THR A 273 9.33 8.73 -21.03
C THR A 273 7.94 9.30 -20.80
N LEU A 274 6.94 8.44 -20.58
CA LEU A 274 5.58 8.88 -20.25
C LEU A 274 5.53 9.67 -18.93
N SER A 275 6.22 9.22 -17.87
CA SER A 275 6.32 10.00 -16.63
C SER A 275 6.99 11.35 -16.87
N SER A 276 8.14 11.37 -17.53
CA SER A 276 8.89 12.60 -17.78
C SER A 276 8.11 13.60 -18.64
N ILE A 277 7.25 13.16 -19.56
CA ILE A 277 6.32 14.05 -20.28
C ILE A 277 5.29 14.65 -19.33
N VAL A 278 4.66 13.84 -18.47
CA VAL A 278 3.69 14.33 -17.47
C VAL A 278 4.38 15.31 -16.50
N ASP A 279 5.54 14.94 -15.99
CA ASP A 279 6.35 15.78 -15.10
C ASP A 279 6.77 17.09 -15.81
N ARG A 280 7.15 17.05 -17.10
CA ARG A 280 7.49 18.24 -17.92
C ARG A 280 6.32 19.20 -18.11
N ILE A 281 5.09 18.69 -18.20
CA ILE A 281 3.87 19.49 -18.34
C ILE A 281 3.63 20.29 -17.05
N PHE A 282 3.65 19.62 -15.89
CA PHE A 282 3.29 20.25 -14.62
C PHE A 282 4.45 21.02 -13.94
N TYR A 283 5.71 20.63 -14.13
CA TYR A 283 6.86 21.39 -13.62
C TYR A 283 7.28 22.58 -14.49
N GLY A 284 6.81 22.67 -15.74
CA GLY A 284 7.25 23.71 -16.68
C GLY A 284 8.71 23.57 -17.17
N LYS A 285 9.46 22.57 -16.67
CA LYS A 285 10.83 22.20 -17.05
C LYS A 285 11.01 20.68 -17.01
N TRP A 286 12.04 20.15 -17.66
CA TRP A 286 12.39 18.73 -17.59
C TRP A 286 13.00 18.43 -16.22
N GLU A 287 12.42 17.47 -15.49
CA GLU A 287 12.91 17.05 -14.18
C GLU A 287 13.15 15.55 -14.13
N ASN A 288 14.27 15.14 -13.53
CA ASN A 288 14.56 13.73 -13.26
C ASN A 288 14.15 13.38 -11.82
N VAL A 289 12.83 13.29 -11.62
CA VAL A 289 12.19 12.97 -10.33
C VAL A 289 12.82 11.75 -9.66
N GLN A 290 13.11 10.71 -10.45
CA GLN A 290 13.64 9.43 -9.94
C GLN A 290 15.07 9.59 -9.36
N TYR A 291 15.91 10.36 -10.05
CA TYR A 291 17.25 10.73 -9.56
C TYR A 291 17.18 11.70 -8.36
N ASN A 292 16.32 12.72 -8.42
CA ASN A 292 16.15 13.69 -7.34
C ASN A 292 15.69 12.99 -6.06
N PHE A 293 14.73 12.07 -6.16
CA PHE A 293 14.26 11.23 -5.05
C PHE A 293 15.40 10.41 -4.44
N LEU A 294 16.21 9.73 -5.25
CA LEU A 294 17.37 8.95 -4.79
C LEU A 294 18.38 9.85 -4.06
N LYS A 295 18.72 11.00 -4.66
CA LYS A 295 19.67 11.96 -4.10
C LYS A 295 19.23 12.47 -2.73
N GLN A 296 17.99 12.92 -2.59
CA GLN A 296 17.53 13.53 -1.33
C GLN A 296 17.16 12.51 -0.25
N ASN A 297 16.47 11.42 -0.60
CA ASN A 297 15.98 10.46 0.40
C ASN A 297 17.02 9.40 0.79
N VAL A 298 17.92 9.01 -0.12
CA VAL A 298 18.90 7.93 0.13
C VAL A 298 20.31 8.49 0.38
N LEU A 299 20.78 9.45 -0.43
CA LEU A 299 22.14 10.00 -0.25
C LEU A 299 22.19 11.06 0.85
N ASN A 300 21.20 11.97 0.89
CA ASN A 300 21.15 13.05 1.88
C ASN A 300 20.32 12.70 3.15
N ASN A 301 19.75 11.50 3.22
CA ASN A 301 18.98 10.96 4.36
C ASN A 301 17.92 11.92 4.97
N ILE A 302 17.24 12.73 4.14
CA ILE A 302 16.24 13.70 4.62
C ILE A 302 15.07 13.01 5.36
N GLY A 303 14.81 11.73 5.10
CA GLY A 303 13.81 10.95 5.84
C GLY A 303 14.02 10.94 7.36
N SER A 304 15.26 11.04 7.84
CA SER A 304 15.58 11.12 9.28
C SER A 304 14.96 12.34 9.98
N PHE A 305 14.71 13.44 9.27
CA PHE A 305 14.00 14.63 9.77
C PHE A 305 12.57 14.32 10.23
N TYR A 306 11.93 13.33 9.61
CA TYR A 306 10.58 12.87 9.96
C TYR A 306 10.57 11.76 11.02
N GLY A 307 11.70 11.58 11.73
CA GLY A 307 11.86 10.63 12.83
C GLY A 307 12.53 9.31 12.41
N SER A 308 13.23 8.70 13.36
CA SER A 308 14.04 7.49 13.17
C SER A 308 13.61 6.35 14.11
N HIS A 309 13.73 5.11 13.64
CA HIS A 309 13.45 3.90 14.43
C HIS A 309 14.58 2.87 14.32
N SER A 310 14.81 2.10 15.38
CA SER A 310 15.83 1.03 15.42
C SER A 310 15.70 0.03 14.26
N TRP A 311 16.82 -0.57 13.83
CA TRP A 311 16.85 -1.50 12.70
C TRP A 311 15.84 -2.66 12.82
N HIS A 312 15.64 -3.20 14.02
CA HIS A 312 14.73 -4.32 14.28
C HIS A 312 13.23 -3.95 14.25
N TRP A 313 12.88 -2.67 14.14
CA TRP A 313 11.51 -2.17 14.31
C TRP A 313 10.48 -2.86 13.40
N TYR A 314 10.82 -3.15 12.14
CA TYR A 314 9.91 -3.88 11.25
C TYR A 314 9.62 -5.31 11.69
N ILE A 315 10.55 -5.96 12.39
CA ILE A 315 10.37 -7.32 12.92
C ILE A 315 9.59 -7.27 14.24
N THR A 316 9.95 -6.34 15.14
CA THR A 316 9.39 -6.27 16.50
C THR A 316 8.06 -5.53 16.60
N GLN A 317 7.76 -4.61 15.67
CA GLN A 317 6.57 -3.77 15.69
C GLN A 317 5.85 -3.76 14.32
N GLY A 318 6.59 -3.51 13.23
CA GLY A 318 6.04 -3.35 11.89
C GLY A 318 5.15 -4.51 11.43
N LEU A 319 5.72 -5.72 11.34
CA LEU A 319 4.99 -6.93 10.95
C LEU A 319 3.86 -7.31 11.94
N PRO A 320 4.09 -7.38 13.27
CA PRO A 320 3.03 -7.64 14.25
C PRO A 320 1.83 -6.72 14.12
N VAL A 321 2.05 -5.42 13.91
CA VAL A 321 0.98 -4.43 13.75
C VAL A 321 0.29 -4.60 12.38
N VAL A 322 1.04 -4.67 11.28
CA VAL A 322 0.47 -4.75 9.92
C VAL A 322 -0.35 -6.03 9.70
N LEU A 323 0.09 -7.17 10.24
CA LEU A 323 -0.60 -8.46 10.05
C LEU A 323 -1.53 -8.82 11.21
N GLY A 324 -1.42 -8.13 12.36
CA GLY A 324 -2.23 -8.43 13.54
C GLY A 324 -2.10 -9.89 13.98
N SER A 325 -3.23 -10.54 14.24
CA SER A 325 -3.28 -11.96 14.61
C SER A 325 -2.75 -12.92 13.53
N GLN A 326 -2.71 -12.49 12.26
CA GLN A 326 -2.20 -13.30 11.15
C GLN A 326 -0.67 -13.43 11.19
N THR A 327 0.04 -12.64 12.00
CA THR A 327 1.48 -12.78 12.27
C THR A 327 1.83 -14.20 12.74
N ILE A 328 0.97 -14.83 13.54
CA ILE A 328 1.16 -16.22 14.00
C ILE A 328 1.14 -17.19 12.81
N ALA A 329 0.18 -17.03 11.90
CA ALA A 329 0.07 -17.84 10.68
C ALA A 329 1.27 -17.61 9.74
N LEU A 330 1.80 -16.38 9.66
CA LEU A 330 3.01 -16.08 8.89
C LEU A 330 4.21 -16.86 9.45
N VAL A 331 4.50 -16.73 10.75
CA VAL A 331 5.67 -17.37 11.39
C VAL A 331 5.64 -18.89 11.25
N LEU A 332 4.47 -19.52 11.44
CA LEU A 332 4.30 -20.96 11.24
C LEU A 332 4.36 -21.34 9.74
N GLY A 333 3.86 -20.47 8.86
CA GLY A 333 3.94 -20.58 7.41
C GLY A 333 5.36 -20.54 6.85
N LEU A 334 6.31 -19.83 7.46
CA LEU A 334 7.72 -19.82 7.03
C LEU A 334 8.32 -21.23 6.93
N ARG A 335 7.89 -22.16 7.80
CA ARG A 335 8.34 -23.57 7.76
C ARG A 335 7.57 -24.39 6.72
N LYS A 336 6.28 -24.12 6.54
CA LYS A 336 5.30 -24.97 5.82
C LYS A 336 5.04 -24.59 4.35
N CYS A 337 5.24 -23.34 3.98
CA CYS A 337 5.14 -22.86 2.60
C CYS A 337 6.28 -23.47 1.75
N GLN A 338 5.92 -24.01 0.59
CA GLN A 338 6.86 -24.67 -0.33
C GLN A 338 7.53 -23.65 -1.26
N GLU A 339 6.86 -22.53 -1.47
CA GLU A 339 7.19 -21.43 -2.38
C GLU A 339 8.29 -20.54 -1.77
N ARG A 340 9.49 -21.11 -1.60
CA ARG A 340 10.63 -20.47 -0.90
C ARG A 340 11.01 -19.09 -1.44
N ILE A 341 10.74 -18.80 -2.71
CA ILE A 341 10.95 -17.47 -3.30
C ILE A 341 10.04 -16.42 -2.63
N CYS A 342 8.79 -16.74 -2.30
CA CYS A 342 7.87 -15.82 -1.62
C CYS A 342 8.39 -15.46 -0.22
N ILE A 343 8.88 -16.46 0.53
CA ILE A 343 9.53 -16.27 1.84
C ILE A 343 10.78 -15.39 1.69
N PHE A 344 11.64 -15.69 0.72
CA PHE A 344 12.85 -14.93 0.46
C PHE A 344 12.55 -13.46 0.17
N LEU A 345 11.54 -13.14 -0.66
CA LEU A 345 11.18 -11.76 -0.99
C LEU A 345 10.64 -10.96 0.21
N VAL A 346 9.84 -11.61 1.07
CA VAL A 346 9.38 -11.02 2.33
C VAL A 346 10.58 -10.68 3.21
N VAL A 347 11.46 -11.65 3.48
CA VAL A 347 12.65 -11.48 4.34
C VAL A 347 13.61 -10.45 3.76
N TRP A 348 13.89 -10.51 2.46
CA TRP A 348 14.75 -9.55 1.74
C TRP A 348 14.25 -8.12 1.86
N THR A 349 12.96 -7.89 1.60
CA THR A 349 12.38 -6.55 1.61
C THR A 349 12.38 -5.97 3.03
N ILE A 350 12.06 -6.79 4.04
CA ILE A 350 12.18 -6.38 5.45
C ILE A 350 13.63 -6.03 5.79
N PHE A 351 14.60 -6.86 5.40
CA PHE A 351 16.01 -6.62 5.65
C PHE A 351 16.47 -5.27 5.08
N ILE A 352 16.21 -5.00 3.79
CA ILE A 352 16.62 -3.75 3.16
C ILE A 352 15.90 -2.53 3.77
N LEU A 353 14.59 -2.62 4.04
CA LEU A 353 13.87 -1.53 4.71
C LEU A 353 14.36 -1.29 6.14
N SER A 354 14.79 -2.34 6.86
CA SER A 354 15.36 -2.24 8.21
C SER A 354 16.66 -1.43 8.27
N LEU A 355 17.40 -1.31 7.17
CA LEU A 355 18.63 -0.50 7.07
C LEU A 355 18.37 1.01 6.95
N LEU A 356 17.14 1.44 6.66
CA LEU A 356 16.78 2.86 6.52
C LEU A 356 16.32 3.42 7.87
N ASP A 357 16.81 4.59 8.29
CA ASP A 357 16.48 5.16 9.61
C ASP A 357 14.98 5.42 9.79
N HIS A 358 14.36 6.06 8.81
CA HIS A 358 12.93 6.35 8.79
C HIS A 358 12.10 5.11 8.42
N LYS A 359 11.09 4.80 9.23
CA LYS A 359 10.28 3.57 9.09
C LYS A 359 8.80 3.85 9.32
N GLU A 360 7.95 3.27 8.48
CA GLU A 360 6.49 3.40 8.60
C GLU A 360 5.77 2.07 8.31
N PHE A 361 4.66 1.81 8.99
CA PHE A 361 3.85 0.59 8.78
C PHE A 361 3.42 0.40 7.32
N ARG A 362 3.05 1.49 6.63
CA ARG A 362 2.60 1.45 5.23
C ARG A 362 3.70 1.05 4.23
N PHE A 363 4.98 1.15 4.59
CA PHE A 363 6.08 0.70 3.71
C PHE A 363 6.13 -0.83 3.58
N LEU A 364 5.47 -1.57 4.49
CA LEU A 364 5.31 -3.02 4.38
C LEU A 364 4.15 -3.45 3.46
N LEU A 365 3.28 -2.55 2.99
CA LEU A 365 2.14 -2.92 2.14
C LEU A 365 2.51 -3.81 0.92
N PRO A 366 3.62 -3.58 0.18
CA PRO A 366 3.97 -4.39 -0.99
C PRO A 366 4.24 -5.87 -0.70
N ILE A 367 4.68 -6.20 0.53
CA ILE A 367 4.93 -7.59 0.95
C ILE A 367 3.72 -8.27 1.61
N VAL A 368 2.64 -7.52 1.87
CA VAL A 368 1.42 -8.08 2.49
C VAL A 368 0.82 -9.21 1.63
N PRO A 369 0.65 -9.08 0.30
CA PRO A 369 0.14 -10.16 -0.54
C PRO A 369 0.97 -11.45 -0.47
N LEU A 370 2.30 -11.34 -0.46
CA LEU A 370 3.21 -12.48 -0.28
C LEU A 370 3.09 -13.09 1.13
N SER A 371 2.92 -12.25 2.16
CA SER A 371 2.69 -12.69 3.53
C SER A 371 1.36 -13.45 3.66
N MET A 372 0.28 -12.97 3.04
CA MET A 372 -1.01 -13.66 3.01
C MET A 372 -0.94 -15.02 2.33
N HIS A 373 -0.15 -15.15 1.26
CA HIS A 373 0.13 -16.43 0.63
C HIS A 373 0.84 -17.42 1.59
N ILE A 374 1.86 -16.96 2.32
CA ILE A 374 2.58 -17.79 3.29
C ILE A 374 1.68 -18.21 4.47
N CYS A 375 0.85 -17.29 4.99
CA CYS A 375 -0.19 -17.59 5.98
C CYS A 375 -1.16 -18.67 5.45
N ALA A 376 -1.61 -18.52 4.21
CA ALA A 376 -2.57 -19.43 3.59
C ALA A 376 -2.03 -20.85 3.42
N SER A 377 -0.76 -21.01 3.04
CA SER A 377 -0.13 -22.34 2.94
C SER A 377 -0.07 -23.07 4.29
N TYR A 378 0.04 -22.34 5.41
CA TYR A 378 -0.09 -22.94 6.75
C TYR A 378 -1.53 -23.28 7.10
N LEU A 379 -2.47 -22.33 6.93
CA LEU A 379 -3.87 -22.53 7.29
C LEU A 379 -4.52 -23.67 6.48
N ASN A 380 -4.19 -23.78 5.20
CA ASN A 380 -4.65 -24.88 4.35
C ASN A 380 -4.27 -26.25 4.93
N GLN A 381 -2.97 -26.46 5.19
CA GLN A 381 -2.45 -27.69 5.78
C GLN A 381 -3.07 -27.94 7.16
N LEU A 382 -3.26 -26.90 7.99
CA LEU A 382 -3.90 -27.06 9.30
C LEU A 382 -5.33 -27.59 9.18
N THR A 383 -6.09 -27.11 8.18
CA THR A 383 -7.46 -27.59 7.95
C THR A 383 -7.51 -29.00 7.37
N GLU A 384 -6.66 -29.33 6.39
CA GLU A 384 -6.56 -30.67 5.80
C GLU A 384 -6.23 -31.74 6.88
N ASN A 385 -5.18 -31.49 7.67
CA ASN A 385 -4.75 -32.38 8.78
C ASN A 385 -5.79 -32.53 9.90
N THR A 386 -6.81 -31.66 9.97
CA THR A 386 -7.86 -31.75 10.99
C THR A 386 -9.09 -32.46 10.45
N SER A 387 -9.47 -32.24 9.19
CA SER A 387 -10.52 -33.02 8.53
C SER A 387 -10.25 -34.53 8.57
N GLU A 388 -9.03 -34.95 8.24
CA GLU A 388 -8.61 -36.37 8.33
C GLU A 388 -8.73 -36.97 9.75
N LYS A 389 -8.67 -36.14 10.79
CA LYS A 389 -8.79 -36.57 12.20
C LYS A 389 -10.23 -36.57 12.69
N ASP A 390 -11.06 -35.66 12.18
CA ASP A 390 -12.47 -35.56 12.54
C ASP A 390 -13.30 -36.67 11.87
N ASP A 391 -12.94 -37.10 10.65
CA ASP A 391 -13.55 -38.28 10.01
C ASP A 391 -13.30 -39.59 10.79
N ASN A 392 -12.23 -39.63 11.59
CA ASN A 392 -11.89 -40.75 12.48
C ASN A 392 -12.48 -40.63 13.90
N LYS A 393 -13.28 -39.60 14.21
CA LYS A 393 -13.88 -39.39 15.55
C LYS A 393 -15.42 -39.43 15.51
N SER A 394 -16.00 -40.16 16.48
CA SER A 394 -17.45 -40.27 16.64
C SER A 394 -18.14 -38.99 17.15
N VAL A 395 -17.40 -38.08 17.78
CA VAL A 395 -17.94 -36.82 18.34
C VAL A 395 -17.64 -35.66 17.40
N LYS A 396 -18.62 -35.28 16.58
CA LYS A 396 -18.52 -34.11 15.70
C LYS A 396 -18.65 -32.81 16.51
N SER A 397 -17.63 -31.96 16.43
CA SER A 397 -17.69 -30.58 16.95
C SER A 397 -18.85 -29.81 16.29
N LYS A 398 -19.50 -28.92 17.04
CA LYS A 398 -20.56 -28.03 16.53
C LYS A 398 -20.06 -27.07 15.45
N TYR A 399 -18.76 -26.76 15.45
CA TYR A 399 -18.11 -25.91 14.45
C TYR A 399 -16.87 -26.60 13.88
N SER A 400 -16.61 -26.44 12.58
CA SER A 400 -15.38 -26.95 11.97
C SER A 400 -14.18 -26.04 12.28
N THR A 401 -12.98 -26.61 12.24
CA THR A 401 -11.71 -25.88 12.43
C THR A 401 -11.59 -24.67 11.49
N THR A 402 -12.04 -24.80 10.23
CA THR A 402 -12.15 -23.70 9.27
C THR A 402 -13.02 -22.56 9.81
N GLN A 403 -14.21 -22.85 10.35
CA GLN A 403 -15.10 -21.83 10.92
C GLN A 403 -14.47 -21.14 12.13
N LEU A 404 -13.82 -21.91 13.02
CA LEU A 404 -13.15 -21.35 14.21
C LEU A 404 -12.00 -20.40 13.82
N ILE A 405 -11.19 -20.76 12.82
CA ILE A 405 -10.13 -19.89 12.27
C ILE A 405 -10.73 -18.61 11.67
N VAL A 406 -11.78 -18.73 10.84
CA VAL A 406 -12.46 -17.57 10.22
C VAL A 406 -13.01 -16.63 11.29
N ILE A 407 -13.71 -17.18 12.30
CA ILE A 407 -14.26 -16.41 13.42
C ILE A 407 -13.14 -15.71 14.19
N PHE A 408 -12.04 -16.40 14.50
CA PHE A 408 -10.90 -15.82 15.20
C PHE A 408 -10.26 -14.66 14.40
N LEU A 409 -10.02 -14.84 13.10
CA LEU A 409 -9.45 -13.80 12.24
C LEU A 409 -10.35 -12.56 12.19
N ILE A 410 -11.67 -12.75 12.00
CA ILE A 410 -12.64 -11.64 11.99
C ILE A 410 -12.70 -10.97 13.37
N ALA A 411 -12.87 -11.73 14.45
CA ALA A 411 -13.02 -11.19 15.80
C ALA A 411 -11.79 -10.40 16.28
N THR A 412 -10.59 -10.77 15.84
CA THR A 412 -9.34 -10.07 16.22
C THR A 412 -9.02 -8.86 15.33
N ASN A 413 -9.37 -8.88 14.04
CA ASN A 413 -9.01 -7.81 13.11
C ASN A 413 -10.14 -6.79 12.86
N LEU A 414 -11.39 -7.23 12.77
CA LEU A 414 -12.51 -6.36 12.40
C LEU A 414 -12.73 -5.21 13.40
N PRO A 415 -12.65 -5.39 14.74
CA PRO A 415 -12.79 -4.27 15.67
C PRO A 415 -11.73 -3.18 15.47
N ILE A 416 -10.48 -3.58 15.21
CA ILE A 416 -9.37 -2.65 14.94
C ILE A 416 -9.61 -1.93 13.61
N ALA A 417 -9.99 -2.66 12.55
CA ALA A 417 -10.31 -2.10 11.24
C ALA A 417 -11.45 -1.07 11.31
N LEU A 418 -12.54 -1.38 12.03
CA LEU A 418 -13.68 -0.48 12.22
C LEU A 418 -13.28 0.75 13.05
N TYR A 419 -12.54 0.56 14.15
CA TYR A 419 -12.05 1.66 14.99
C TYR A 419 -11.18 2.64 14.19
N THR A 420 -10.23 2.13 13.40
CA THR A 420 -9.33 2.97 12.62
C THR A 420 -10.02 3.62 11.42
N CYS A 421 -11.00 2.96 10.78
CA CYS A 421 -11.77 3.55 9.69
C CYS A 421 -12.83 4.59 10.14
N LEU A 422 -13.40 4.48 11.34
CA LEU A 422 -14.58 5.24 11.76
C LEU A 422 -14.34 6.27 12.89
N LEU A 423 -13.30 6.10 13.71
CA LEU A 423 -13.12 6.84 14.97
C LEU A 423 -11.73 7.44 15.16
N HIS A 424 -10.65 6.67 14.96
CA HIS A 424 -9.28 7.15 15.21
C HIS A 424 -8.87 8.22 14.19
N GLN A 425 -8.31 9.33 14.66
CA GLN A 425 -7.92 10.50 13.86
C GLN A 425 -9.07 11.10 13.02
N ARG A 426 -10.30 11.09 13.54
CA ARG A 426 -11.47 11.60 12.80
C ARG A 426 -11.60 13.13 12.81
N GLY A 427 -11.21 13.78 13.89
CA GLY A 427 -11.44 15.22 14.11
C GLY A 427 -10.82 16.15 13.06
N THR A 428 -9.73 15.74 12.42
CA THR A 428 -9.06 16.48 11.33
C THR A 428 -9.84 16.41 10.01
N ILE A 429 -10.71 15.42 9.84
CA ILE A 429 -11.66 15.31 8.73
C ILE A 429 -12.94 16.08 9.04
N ASP A 430 -13.48 15.92 10.25
CA ASP A 430 -14.76 16.54 10.63
C ASP A 430 -14.62 18.07 10.80
N VAL A 431 -13.46 18.59 11.21
CA VAL A 431 -13.22 20.04 11.21
C VAL A 431 -13.26 20.65 9.80
N MET A 432 -12.73 19.97 8.78
CA MET A 432 -12.81 20.46 7.40
C MET A 432 -14.25 20.47 6.90
N LYS A 433 -15.08 19.49 7.30
CA LYS A 433 -16.52 19.49 7.02
C LYS A 433 -17.22 20.69 7.68
N PHE A 434 -16.86 21.02 8.92
CA PHE A 434 -17.41 22.18 9.64
C PHE A 434 -17.12 23.49 8.91
N ILE A 435 -15.85 23.80 8.61
CA ILE A 435 -15.45 25.03 7.90
C ILE A 435 -16.14 25.13 6.54
N SER A 436 -16.20 24.02 5.79
CA SER A 436 -16.83 24.00 4.46
C SER A 436 -18.35 24.16 4.46
N ASN A 437 -19.00 23.94 5.61
CA ASN A 437 -20.43 24.10 5.80
C ASN A 437 -20.77 25.41 6.53
N ASP A 438 -19.77 26.14 7.02
CA ASP A 438 -20.00 27.48 7.56
C ASP A 438 -20.44 28.40 6.41
N ASN A 439 -21.64 28.94 6.58
CA ASN A 439 -22.34 29.79 5.64
C ASN A 439 -22.40 31.25 6.15
N GLN A 440 -21.80 31.57 7.30
CA GLN A 440 -22.07 32.83 8.01
C GLN A 440 -21.24 34.03 7.54
N LYS A 441 -20.25 33.85 6.65
CA LYS A 441 -19.45 34.96 6.10
C LYS A 441 -19.23 34.80 4.59
N THR A 442 -19.16 35.93 3.91
CA THR A 442 -18.82 36.05 2.48
C THR A 442 -17.50 35.32 2.19
N LEU A 443 -17.38 34.72 1.00
CA LEU A 443 -16.21 33.92 0.58
C LEU A 443 -14.85 34.63 0.81
N ASN A 444 -14.83 35.96 0.76
CA ASN A 444 -13.63 36.78 0.88
C ASN A 444 -13.20 37.03 2.34
N ASP A 445 -14.10 36.89 3.33
CA ASP A 445 -13.81 37.28 4.72
C ASP A 445 -13.20 36.13 5.54
N THR A 446 -13.52 34.88 5.17
CA THR A 446 -13.13 33.67 5.90
C THR A 446 -11.65 33.35 5.72
N ARG A 447 -10.87 33.72 6.74
CA ARG A 447 -9.44 33.39 6.91
C ARG A 447 -9.26 32.32 7.98
N VAL A 448 -8.60 31.21 7.65
CA VAL A 448 -8.41 30.05 8.55
C VAL A 448 -6.93 29.83 8.84
N LEU A 449 -6.57 29.72 10.14
CA LEU A 449 -5.22 29.38 10.58
C LEU A 449 -5.22 28.06 11.37
N PHE A 450 -4.47 27.08 10.88
CA PHE A 450 -4.24 25.79 11.54
C PHE A 450 -2.98 25.86 12.43
N LEU A 451 -3.16 26.04 13.74
CA LEU A 451 -2.14 25.91 14.78
C LEU A 451 -2.04 24.45 15.21
N MET A 452 -1.53 23.63 14.30
CA MET A 452 -1.41 22.17 14.39
C MET A 452 -0.06 21.76 13.80
N PRO A 453 0.44 20.53 14.07
CA PRO A 453 1.54 19.98 13.28
C PRO A 453 1.23 20.07 11.79
N CYS A 454 2.24 20.36 10.98
CA CYS A 454 2.08 20.53 9.54
C CYS A 454 1.33 19.36 8.90
N HIS A 455 0.56 19.64 7.84
CA HIS A 455 -0.14 18.62 7.05
C HIS A 455 -1.18 17.76 7.81
N SER A 456 -1.58 18.14 9.03
CA SER A 456 -2.58 17.43 9.86
C SER A 456 -3.99 17.37 9.25
N THR A 457 -4.30 18.13 8.20
CA THR A 457 -5.63 18.18 7.57
C THR A 457 -5.52 17.98 6.04
N PRO A 458 -6.59 17.52 5.37
CA PRO A 458 -6.62 17.31 3.92
C PRO A 458 -6.78 18.57 3.06
N TYR A 459 -6.80 19.77 3.67
CA TYR A 459 -6.70 21.07 2.99
C TYR A 459 -7.70 21.31 1.83
N TYR A 460 -7.29 21.92 0.71
CA TYR A 460 -8.19 22.30 -0.38
C TYR A 460 -8.87 21.08 -1.05
N SER A 461 -8.22 19.93 -1.11
CA SER A 461 -8.81 18.69 -1.62
C SER A 461 -10.10 18.26 -0.91
N TYR A 462 -10.32 18.72 0.33
CA TYR A 462 -11.54 18.50 1.11
C TYR A 462 -12.40 19.75 1.31
N MET A 463 -11.80 20.93 1.22
CA MET A 463 -12.51 22.21 1.35
C MET A 463 -13.26 22.55 0.06
N HIS A 464 -12.58 22.41 -1.09
CA HIS A 464 -13.03 22.83 -2.43
C HIS A 464 -13.72 24.20 -2.45
N ARG A 465 -13.10 25.18 -1.78
CA ARG A 465 -13.42 26.61 -1.86
C ARG A 465 -12.10 27.37 -1.81
N ASN A 466 -11.92 28.37 -2.67
CA ASN A 466 -10.73 29.22 -2.70
C ASN A 466 -10.80 30.32 -1.61
N ILE A 467 -10.82 29.90 -0.35
CA ILE A 467 -10.75 30.78 0.83
C ILE A 467 -9.31 30.88 1.32
N SER A 468 -8.96 31.94 2.04
CA SER A 468 -7.61 32.08 2.62
C SER A 468 -7.41 31.07 3.77
N MET A 469 -6.48 30.14 3.58
CA MET A 469 -6.04 29.19 4.59
C MET A 469 -4.53 29.25 4.78
N ARG A 470 -4.07 29.08 6.03
CA ARG A 470 -2.66 29.02 6.42
C ARG A 470 -2.47 27.94 7.49
N PHE A 471 -1.34 27.25 7.47
CA PHE A 471 -0.95 26.26 8.49
C PHE A 471 0.53 26.43 8.82
N LEU A 472 0.96 25.96 9.99
CA LEU A 472 2.37 25.96 10.39
C LEU A 472 3.17 25.04 9.45
N THR A 473 4.16 25.61 8.76
CA THR A 473 5.00 24.87 7.81
C THR A 473 6.11 24.07 8.50
N CYS A 474 6.59 23.02 7.83
CA CYS A 474 7.67 22.13 8.32
C CYS A 474 8.62 21.77 7.16
N GLU A 475 9.05 22.79 6.41
CA GLU A 475 10.01 22.60 5.33
C GLU A 475 11.39 22.20 5.95
N PRO A 476 12.13 21.25 5.36
CA PRO A 476 13.45 20.90 5.86
C PRO A 476 14.48 21.97 5.45
N ASN A 477 15.70 21.87 6.00
CA ASN A 477 16.80 22.79 5.70
C ASN A 477 17.39 22.59 4.29
N LEU A 478 16.64 22.99 3.25
CA LEU A 478 17.03 22.83 1.84
C LEU A 478 18.22 23.72 1.43
N THR A 479 18.43 24.83 2.14
CA THR A 479 19.44 25.85 1.83
C THR A 479 20.73 25.71 2.66
N GLY A 480 20.79 24.75 3.60
CA GLY A 480 21.98 24.50 4.43
C GLY A 480 22.26 25.57 5.48
N ILE A 481 21.23 26.29 5.94
CA ILE A 481 21.33 27.33 6.97
C ILE A 481 21.80 26.71 8.29
N SER A 482 22.84 27.25 8.92
CA SER A 482 23.31 26.83 10.24
C SER A 482 22.23 27.09 11.30
N ASN A 483 21.98 26.12 12.19
CA ASN A 483 20.94 26.18 13.24
C ASN A 483 19.52 26.42 12.70
N TYR A 484 19.21 25.90 11.52
CA TYR A 484 17.84 25.91 10.98
C TYR A 484 16.84 25.22 11.91
N THR A 485 15.72 25.89 12.16
CA THR A 485 14.50 25.34 12.78
C THR A 485 13.31 25.70 11.90
N ASP A 486 12.37 24.79 11.72
CA ASP A 486 11.17 25.05 10.92
C ASP A 486 10.12 25.85 11.70
N GLU A 487 9.15 26.43 10.98
CA GLU A 487 8.11 27.29 11.57
C GLU A 487 7.29 26.57 12.65
N ALA A 488 6.91 25.30 12.42
CA ALA A 488 6.15 24.55 13.39
C ALA A 488 6.98 24.29 14.66
N GLU A 489 8.27 23.99 14.53
CA GLU A 489 9.17 23.84 15.68
C GLU A 489 9.32 25.15 16.47
N ILE A 490 9.58 26.28 15.80
CA ILE A 490 9.64 27.62 16.42
C ILE A 490 8.34 27.93 17.17
N PHE A 491 7.18 27.67 16.55
CA PHE A 491 5.88 27.85 17.19
C PHE A 491 5.74 26.99 18.45
N TYR A 492 6.09 25.70 18.39
CA TYR A 492 5.90 24.78 19.52
C TYR A 492 6.92 24.98 20.65
N GLN A 493 8.04 25.66 20.41
CA GLN A 493 8.99 26.06 21.46
C GLN A 493 8.44 27.19 22.34
N ASN A 494 7.81 28.23 21.75
CA ASN A 494 7.13 29.28 22.52
C ASN A 494 5.84 29.78 21.83
N PRO A 495 4.72 29.05 22.02
CA PRO A 495 3.45 29.39 21.37
C PRO A 495 2.89 30.77 21.76
N ILE A 496 3.22 31.26 22.95
CA ILE A 496 2.70 32.54 23.47
C ILE A 496 3.42 33.70 22.76
N SER A 497 4.76 33.67 22.71
CA SER A 497 5.55 34.71 22.02
C SER A 497 5.19 34.77 20.54
N TRP A 498 5.12 33.61 19.87
CA TRP A 498 4.74 33.52 18.47
C TRP A 498 3.36 34.12 18.20
N ILE A 499 2.36 33.88 19.08
CA ILE A 499 1.03 34.49 18.95
C ILE A 499 1.09 36.01 19.13
N SER A 500 1.85 36.53 20.10
CA SER A 500 2.01 37.98 20.25
C SER A 500 2.77 38.64 19.09
N GLU A 501 3.67 37.93 18.43
CA GLU A 501 4.43 38.45 17.28
C GLU A 501 3.61 38.38 15.98
N ASN A 502 2.83 37.32 15.77
CA ASN A 502 2.17 37.02 14.49
C ASN A 502 0.67 37.36 14.44
N LEU A 503 0.00 37.53 15.60
CA LEU A 503 -1.46 37.78 15.69
C LEU A 503 -1.84 39.04 16.49
N ASN A 504 -0.87 39.83 16.95
CA ASN A 504 -1.10 41.07 17.70
C ASN A 504 -0.70 42.34 16.92
N THR A 505 -0.35 42.20 15.64
CA THR A 505 -0.06 43.33 14.75
C THR A 505 -1.35 44.07 14.37
N THR A 506 -1.26 45.39 14.24
CA THR A 506 -2.40 46.28 13.95
C THR A 506 -2.98 46.16 12.54
N GLU A 507 -2.39 45.32 11.68
CA GLU A 507 -2.84 45.04 10.32
C GLU A 507 -4.02 44.05 10.30
N ASN A 508 -5.23 44.57 10.58
CA ASN A 508 -6.49 43.80 10.62
C ASN A 508 -6.78 42.98 9.35
N GLU A 509 -6.21 43.33 8.20
CA GLU A 509 -6.40 42.64 6.91
C GLU A 509 -5.87 41.20 6.89
N HIS A 510 -4.89 40.86 7.75
CA HIS A 510 -4.29 39.53 7.78
C HIS A 510 -4.78 38.64 8.93
N MET A 511 -5.59 39.18 9.86
CA MET A 511 -6.05 38.44 11.04
C MET A 511 -6.98 37.25 10.71
N PRO A 512 -6.73 36.04 11.25
CA PRO A 512 -7.59 34.90 11.01
C PRO A 512 -8.99 35.10 11.64
N THR A 513 -10.01 34.60 10.95
CA THR A 513 -11.38 34.47 11.50
C THR A 513 -11.57 33.20 12.31
N HIS A 514 -10.79 32.17 11.97
CA HIS A 514 -10.87 30.84 12.55
C HIS A 514 -9.47 30.35 12.94
N LEU A 515 -9.28 30.00 14.21
CA LEU A 515 -8.11 29.28 14.71
C LEU A 515 -8.49 27.82 14.95
N ILE A 516 -7.70 26.90 14.42
CA ILE A 516 -7.92 25.45 14.55
C ILE A 516 -6.70 24.83 15.18
N MET A 517 -6.89 24.04 16.23
CA MET A 517 -5.81 23.44 16.99
C MET A 517 -6.20 22.11 17.63
N PHE A 518 -5.19 21.33 18.04
CA PHE A 518 -5.42 20.22 18.96
C PHE A 518 -5.63 20.71 20.40
N SER A 519 -6.47 20.00 21.16
CA SER A 519 -6.81 20.33 22.57
C SER A 519 -5.63 20.25 23.54
N THR A 520 -4.48 19.74 23.11
CA THR A 520 -3.20 19.78 23.83
C THR A 520 -2.64 21.21 23.85
N LEU A 521 -2.64 21.89 22.70
CA LEU A 521 -2.18 23.27 22.56
C LEU A 521 -3.14 24.27 23.22
N GLU A 522 -4.45 24.00 23.16
CA GLU A 522 -5.50 24.84 23.78
C GLU A 522 -5.16 25.24 25.22
N ARG A 523 -4.63 24.30 26.02
CA ARG A 523 -4.27 24.51 27.43
C ARG A 523 -3.16 25.54 27.64
N VAL A 524 -2.32 25.77 26.63
CA VAL A 524 -1.16 26.68 26.69
C VAL A 524 -1.55 28.09 26.26
N ILE A 525 -2.33 28.22 25.19
CA ILE A 525 -2.58 29.51 24.52
C ILE A 525 -3.96 30.13 24.79
N PHE A 526 -4.82 29.47 25.58
CA PHE A 526 -6.19 29.91 25.84
C PHE A 526 -6.32 31.38 26.26
N ASN A 527 -5.46 31.84 27.19
CA ASN A 527 -5.51 33.22 27.68
C ASN A 527 -5.15 34.22 26.57
N SER A 528 -4.08 33.96 25.82
CA SER A 528 -3.60 34.82 24.73
C SER A 528 -4.62 34.95 23.61
N ILE A 529 -5.25 33.85 23.18
CA ILE A 529 -6.28 33.92 22.12
C ILE A 529 -7.59 34.55 22.62
N SER A 530 -7.92 34.43 23.91
CA SER A 530 -9.10 35.07 24.50
C SER A 530 -8.95 36.59 24.56
N GLN A 531 -7.74 37.11 24.79
CA GLN A 531 -7.44 38.55 24.71
C GLN A 531 -7.63 39.09 23.28
N LEU A 532 -7.38 38.25 22.26
CA LEU A 532 -7.59 38.57 20.84
C LEU A 532 -9.05 38.38 20.37
N SER A 533 -10.01 38.35 21.30
CA SER A 533 -11.46 38.20 21.03
C SER A 533 -11.88 36.90 20.33
N PHE A 534 -11.10 35.81 20.47
CA PHE A 534 -11.51 34.50 19.98
C PHE A 534 -12.32 33.72 21.02
N LYS A 535 -13.45 33.13 20.60
CA LYS A 535 -14.26 32.22 21.42
C LYS A 535 -14.37 30.84 20.78
N LYS A 536 -14.39 29.80 21.61
CA LYS A 536 -14.54 28.42 21.15
C LYS A 536 -15.93 28.21 20.54
N CYS A 537 -15.98 27.88 19.27
CA CYS A 537 -17.22 27.70 18.50
C CYS A 537 -17.48 26.23 18.12
N ALA A 538 -16.45 25.38 18.04
CA ALA A 538 -16.63 23.95 17.80
C ALA A 538 -15.55 23.07 18.45
N LYS A 539 -15.88 21.78 18.63
CA LYS A 539 -15.00 20.74 19.18
C LYS A 539 -15.33 19.38 18.57
N PHE A 540 -14.35 18.72 17.97
CA PHE A 540 -14.48 17.44 17.29
C PHE A 540 -13.60 16.39 17.96
N PHE A 541 -14.14 15.19 18.19
CA PHE A 541 -13.36 14.06 18.69
C PHE A 541 -12.31 13.65 17.65
N HIS A 542 -11.06 13.51 18.08
CA HIS A 542 -9.95 13.10 17.22
C HIS A 542 -9.49 11.68 17.52
N SER A 543 -9.08 11.38 18.74
CA SER A 543 -8.51 10.07 19.11
C SER A 543 -8.55 9.82 20.61
N HIS A 544 -8.67 8.57 21.03
CA HIS A 544 -8.47 8.19 22.44
C HIS A 544 -6.99 8.28 22.85
N PHE A 545 -6.09 8.00 21.89
CA PHE A 545 -4.64 8.08 22.02
C PHE A 545 -4.20 9.47 21.56
N ALA A 546 -3.73 10.28 22.50
CA ALA A 546 -3.12 11.58 22.25
C ALA A 546 -1.63 11.47 22.57
N GLU A 547 -0.79 12.07 21.74
CA GLU A 547 0.66 11.89 21.77
C GLU A 547 1.36 13.17 21.33
N GLY A 548 2.29 13.67 22.15
CA GLY A 548 3.03 14.91 21.92
C GLY A 548 2.11 16.08 21.55
N ARG A 549 2.25 16.56 20.31
CA ARG A 549 1.51 17.70 19.76
C ARG A 549 0.06 17.36 19.36
N VAL A 550 -0.29 16.08 19.22
CA VAL A 550 -1.62 15.60 18.78
C VAL A 550 -2.54 15.32 19.97
N GLY A 551 -3.67 16.04 20.02
CA GLY A 551 -4.62 15.99 21.14
C GLY A 551 -5.83 15.08 20.90
N LYS A 552 -6.57 14.77 21.98
CA LYS A 552 -7.79 13.94 21.92
C LYS A 552 -8.93 14.57 21.11
N TYR A 553 -8.93 15.89 21.00
CA TYR A 553 -9.91 16.66 20.22
C TYR A 553 -9.22 17.67 19.31
N VAL A 554 -9.86 17.98 18.18
CA VAL A 554 -9.60 19.22 17.42
C VAL A 554 -10.62 20.25 17.91
N VAL A 555 -10.17 21.46 18.22
CA VAL A 555 -11.03 22.57 18.64
C VAL A 555 -10.93 23.72 17.66
N VAL A 556 -12.04 24.44 17.50
CA VAL A 556 -12.16 25.62 16.63
C VAL A 556 -12.54 26.81 17.48
N TYR A 557 -11.78 27.88 17.30
CA TYR A 557 -12.01 29.19 17.89
C TYR A 557 -12.36 30.18 16.78
N CYS A 558 -13.49 30.84 16.91
CA CYS A 558 -13.98 31.83 15.97
C CYS A 558 -13.73 33.23 16.55
N LYS A 559 -13.29 34.18 15.71
CA LYS A 559 -13.20 35.60 16.10
C LYS A 559 -14.62 36.16 16.21
N ASN A 560 -14.92 36.75 17.37
CA ASN A 560 -16.17 37.47 17.64
C ASN A 560 -16.41 38.61 16.65
#